data_AF-F6PNA9-F1
#
_entry.id   AF-F6PNA9-F1
#
_cell.length_a   1.000
_cell.length_b   1.000
_cell.length_c   1.000
_cell.angle_alpha   90.00
_cell.angle_beta   90.00
_cell.angle_gamma   90.00
#
_symmetry.space_group_name_H-M   'P 1'
#
loop_
_entity.id
_entity.type
_entity.pdbx_description
1 polymer ?
#
loop_
_entity_poly.entity_id
_entity_poly.type
_entity_poly.pdbx_seq_one_letter_code
_entity_poly.pdbx_strand_id
1 'polypeptide(L)'
;MVEGETPDPSTTRCPAAIEFGKYSIETWYSSPYPQEYARLPKLFLCEFCLKYMKSHTILQRHARKCPWFHPPANEIYRSNNLSIFEVDGNVSKIYCQNLCLLAKLFLDHKTLYYDVEPFSFYCLTINDSKGCHLVGYFSKEKHCQQKYNVSCIMTMPQYQRQGYGRFLIDFSYLLSRKEGQAGSPEKPLSDLG
;
A
#
# COMPACT_ATOMS: atom_id res chain seq x y z
N MET A 1 -9.27 19.12 -16.84
CA MET A 1 -8.29 18.20 -17.43
C MET A 1 -6.99 18.45 -16.70
N VAL A 2 -6.64 17.59 -15.74
CA VAL A 2 -5.32 17.63 -15.09
C VAL A 2 -4.76 16.23 -15.27
N GLU A 3 -3.73 16.17 -16.09
CA GLU A 3 -2.93 14.99 -16.38
C GLU A 3 -2.29 14.57 -15.06
N GLY A 4 -2.61 13.36 -14.57
CA GLY A 4 -1.64 12.70 -13.71
C GLY A 4 -0.45 12.42 -14.60
N GLU A 5 0.75 12.87 -14.23
CA GLU A 5 1.95 12.72 -15.04
C GLU A 5 2.02 11.30 -15.60
N THR A 6 1.71 11.17 -16.90
CA THR A 6 1.97 9.95 -17.63
C THR A 6 3.49 9.79 -17.63
N PRO A 7 4.04 8.70 -17.10
CA PRO A 7 5.47 8.57 -16.92
C PRO A 7 6.18 8.71 -18.26
N ASP A 8 7.29 9.44 -18.28
CA ASP A 8 8.09 9.66 -19.49
C ASP A 8 8.44 8.30 -20.13
N PRO A 9 8.00 8.03 -21.38
CA PRO A 9 8.27 6.77 -22.06
C PRO A 9 9.78 6.49 -22.26
N SER A 10 10.66 7.47 -22.02
CA SER A 10 12.12 7.33 -22.12
C SER A 10 12.78 6.62 -20.92
N THR A 11 12.09 6.51 -19.78
CA THR A 11 12.67 5.94 -18.55
C THR A 11 12.24 4.49 -18.32
N THR A 12 13.20 3.56 -18.39
CA THR A 12 12.95 2.14 -18.10
C THR A 12 12.62 1.97 -16.61
N ARG A 13 11.34 1.71 -16.31
CA ARG A 13 10.86 1.43 -14.94
C ARG A 13 11.08 -0.04 -14.57
N CYS A 14 11.47 -0.27 -13.33
CA CYS A 14 11.79 -1.59 -12.80
C CYS A 14 10.99 -1.89 -11.53
N PRO A 15 9.99 -2.79 -11.58
CA PRO A 15 9.34 -3.33 -12.78
C PRO A 15 8.49 -2.27 -13.52
N ALA A 16 8.19 -2.51 -14.80
CA ALA A 16 7.32 -1.64 -15.60
C ALA A 16 5.82 -1.90 -15.36
N ALA A 17 5.48 -3.12 -14.93
CA ALA A 17 4.12 -3.51 -14.59
C ALA A 17 4.07 -4.54 -13.45
N ILE A 18 2.92 -4.67 -12.82
CA ILE A 18 2.63 -5.72 -11.85
C ILE A 18 1.31 -6.42 -12.16
N GLU A 19 1.18 -7.67 -11.69
CA GLU A 19 -0.10 -8.36 -11.57
C GLU A 19 -0.52 -8.40 -10.10
N PHE A 20 -1.71 -7.88 -9.80
CA PHE A 20 -2.25 -7.81 -8.45
C PHE A 20 -3.73 -8.19 -8.45
N GLY A 21 -4.04 -9.36 -7.89
CA GLY A 21 -5.38 -9.95 -7.98
C GLY A 21 -5.76 -10.21 -9.44
N LYS A 22 -6.89 -9.65 -9.89
CA LYS A 22 -7.35 -9.74 -11.29
C LYS A 22 -6.80 -8.64 -12.21
N TYR A 23 -5.98 -7.72 -11.68
CA TYR A 23 -5.54 -6.54 -12.39
C TYR A 23 -4.10 -6.66 -12.88
N SER A 24 -3.85 -6.18 -14.10
CA SER A 24 -2.50 -5.86 -14.58
C SER A 24 -2.35 -4.35 -14.53
N ILE A 25 -1.36 -3.85 -13.78
CA ILE A 25 -1.21 -2.44 -13.43
C ILE A 25 0.16 -1.96 -13.91
N GLU A 26 0.19 -0.87 -14.67
CA GLU A 26 1.44 -0.20 -15.03
C GLU A 26 1.97 0.60 -13.84
N THR A 27 3.28 0.55 -13.63
CA THR A 27 3.94 1.27 -12.54
C THR A 27 4.22 2.71 -12.94
N TRP A 28 4.23 3.62 -11.97
CA TRP A 28 4.58 5.03 -12.20
C TRP A 28 6.06 5.28 -11.93
N TYR A 29 6.60 4.60 -10.93
CA TYR A 29 8.00 4.71 -10.51
C TYR A 29 8.65 3.33 -10.34
N SER A 30 9.98 3.31 -10.32
CA SER A 30 10.75 2.12 -9.93
C SER A 30 10.70 1.89 -8.42
N SER A 31 10.76 0.62 -8.02
CA SER A 31 10.80 0.21 -6.61
C SER A 31 12.00 -0.72 -6.35
N PRO A 32 12.71 -0.57 -5.22
CA PRO A 32 13.95 -1.29 -4.94
C PRO A 32 13.69 -2.73 -4.47
N TYR A 33 13.00 -3.52 -5.29
CA TYR A 33 12.87 -4.96 -5.08
C TYR A 33 14.26 -5.64 -5.08
N PRO A 34 14.43 -6.78 -4.39
CA PRO A 34 15.71 -7.50 -4.36
C PRO A 34 16.24 -7.77 -5.77
N GLN A 35 17.57 -7.86 -5.91
CA GLN A 35 18.27 -7.91 -7.21
C GLN A 35 17.73 -8.99 -8.16
N GLU A 36 17.27 -10.12 -7.62
CA GLU A 36 16.70 -11.22 -8.39
C GLU A 36 15.31 -10.94 -9.02
N TYR A 37 14.65 -9.84 -8.61
CA TYR A 37 13.38 -9.34 -9.13
C TYR A 37 13.54 -8.02 -9.89
N ALA A 38 14.56 -7.21 -9.55
CA ALA A 38 14.74 -5.85 -10.06
C ALA A 38 14.86 -5.74 -11.58
N ARG A 39 15.26 -6.81 -12.28
CA ARG A 39 15.40 -6.85 -13.74
C ARG A 39 14.17 -7.40 -14.46
N LEU A 40 13.15 -7.82 -13.74
CA LEU A 40 11.95 -8.40 -14.34
C LEU A 40 11.05 -7.27 -14.88
N PRO A 41 10.55 -7.39 -16.12
CA PRO A 41 9.66 -6.38 -16.69
C PRO A 41 8.31 -6.35 -15.96
N LYS A 42 7.89 -7.50 -15.40
CA LYS A 42 6.63 -7.67 -14.68
C LYS A 42 6.83 -8.50 -13.41
N LEU A 43 6.23 -8.06 -12.30
CA LEU A 43 6.13 -8.86 -11.07
C LEU A 43 4.70 -9.34 -10.81
N PHE A 44 4.58 -10.46 -10.11
CA PHE A 44 3.30 -11.08 -9.75
C PHE A 44 3.14 -11.06 -8.24
N LEU A 45 2.13 -10.38 -7.72
CA LEU A 45 1.95 -10.18 -6.30
C LEU A 45 0.70 -10.91 -5.80
N CYS A 46 0.82 -11.56 -4.64
CA CYS A 46 -0.35 -12.05 -3.93
C CYS A 46 -1.17 -10.87 -3.39
N GLU A 47 -2.46 -10.81 -3.71
CA GLU A 47 -3.33 -9.71 -3.27
C GLU A 47 -3.58 -9.66 -1.75
N PHE A 48 -3.33 -10.77 -1.05
CA PHE A 48 -3.56 -10.88 0.40
C PHE A 48 -2.29 -10.73 1.22
N CYS A 49 -1.21 -11.46 0.92
CA CYS A 49 0.03 -11.38 1.71
C CYS A 49 1.09 -10.44 1.11
N LEU A 50 0.80 -9.85 -0.05
CA LEU A 50 1.66 -8.92 -0.79
C LEU A 50 3.01 -9.48 -1.25
N LYS A 51 3.24 -10.78 -1.06
CA LYS A 51 4.45 -11.45 -1.55
C LYS A 51 4.55 -11.30 -3.06
N TYR A 52 5.71 -10.86 -3.54
CA TYR A 52 6.06 -10.72 -4.94
C TYR A 52 6.75 -11.98 -5.47
N MET A 53 6.52 -12.30 -6.75
CA MET A 53 6.96 -13.53 -7.41
C MET A 53 7.37 -13.25 -8.86
N LYS A 54 8.23 -14.13 -9.40
CA LYS A 54 8.83 -13.98 -10.75
C LYS A 54 7.89 -14.38 -11.90
N SER A 55 6.86 -15.18 -11.64
CA SER A 55 5.96 -15.67 -12.69
C SER A 55 4.55 -15.98 -12.18
N HIS A 56 3.59 -15.93 -13.10
CA HIS A 56 2.19 -16.30 -12.84
C HIS A 56 2.06 -17.73 -12.28
N THR A 57 2.84 -18.69 -12.79
CA THR A 57 2.83 -20.08 -12.32
C THR A 57 3.25 -20.22 -10.86
N ILE A 58 4.17 -19.36 -10.37
CA ILE A 58 4.54 -19.32 -8.94
C ILE A 58 3.41 -18.71 -8.13
N LEU A 59 2.79 -17.62 -8.60
CA LEU A 59 1.63 -16.99 -7.97
C LEU A 59 0.46 -17.97 -7.80
N GLN A 60 0.10 -18.73 -8.84
CA GLN A 60 -0.97 -19.72 -8.76
C GLN A 60 -0.68 -20.81 -7.71
N ARG A 61 0.56 -21.31 -7.66
CA ARG A 61 0.96 -22.30 -6.65
C ARG A 61 0.93 -21.71 -5.24
N HIS A 62 1.34 -20.45 -5.09
CA HIS A 62 1.27 -19.73 -3.83
C HIS A 62 -0.18 -19.52 -3.38
N ALA A 63 -1.07 -19.07 -4.27
CA ALA A 63 -2.47 -18.80 -3.95
C ALA A 63 -3.22 -20.03 -3.43
N ARG A 64 -2.86 -21.24 -3.89
CA ARG A 64 -3.42 -22.50 -3.37
C ARG A 64 -2.99 -22.86 -1.94
N LYS A 65 -1.88 -22.28 -1.46
CA LYS A 65 -1.28 -22.58 -0.15
C LYS A 65 -1.30 -21.39 0.81
N CYS A 66 -1.59 -20.19 0.31
CA CYS A 66 -1.58 -18.98 1.08
C CYS A 66 -2.70 -19.04 2.12
N PRO A 67 -2.39 -18.93 3.43
CA PRO A 67 -3.42 -18.95 4.47
C PRO A 67 -4.14 -17.60 4.61
N TRP A 68 -3.66 -16.56 3.91
CA TRP A 68 -4.12 -15.19 4.08
C TRP A 68 -5.27 -14.86 3.13
N PHE A 69 -6.33 -14.31 3.69
CA PHE A 69 -7.48 -13.76 2.97
C PHE A 69 -7.81 -12.32 3.42
N HIS A 70 -6.97 -11.75 4.29
CA HIS A 70 -7.06 -10.39 4.79
C HIS A 70 -5.66 -9.95 5.28
N PRO A 71 -5.41 -8.65 5.50
CA PRO A 71 -4.18 -8.18 6.13
C PRO A 71 -3.93 -8.89 7.48
N PRO A 72 -2.68 -9.23 7.83
CA PRO A 72 -2.33 -10.02 9.01
C PRO A 72 -2.40 -9.19 10.30
N ALA A 73 -3.57 -8.66 10.65
CA ALA A 73 -3.73 -7.79 11.80
C ALA A 73 -5.20 -7.65 12.27
N ASN A 74 -5.40 -6.76 13.25
CA ASN A 74 -6.71 -6.48 13.84
C ASN A 74 -7.55 -5.59 12.93
N GLU A 75 -8.80 -5.98 12.72
CA GLU A 75 -9.82 -5.13 12.11
C GLU A 75 -10.30 -4.10 13.16
N ILE A 76 -10.02 -2.81 12.90
CA ILE A 76 -10.36 -1.72 13.84
C ILE A 76 -11.57 -0.90 13.39
N TYR A 77 -12.05 -1.14 12.17
CA TYR A 77 -13.24 -0.52 11.61
C TYR A 77 -13.86 -1.44 10.56
N ARG A 78 -15.19 -1.56 10.59
CA ARG A 78 -16.01 -2.22 9.57
C ARG A 78 -17.24 -1.36 9.30
N SER A 79 -17.52 -1.08 8.04
CA SER A 79 -18.81 -0.54 7.61
C SER A 79 -19.16 -1.10 6.23
N ASN A 80 -20.30 -1.81 6.15
CA ASN A 80 -20.69 -2.55 4.94
C ASN A 80 -19.57 -3.49 4.47
N ASN A 81 -19.14 -3.34 3.22
CA ASN A 81 -18.04 -4.10 2.63
C ASN A 81 -16.67 -3.42 2.80
N LEU A 82 -16.53 -2.35 3.58
CA LEU A 82 -15.25 -1.69 3.83
C LEU A 82 -14.70 -2.00 5.22
N SER A 83 -13.39 -2.23 5.28
CA SER A 83 -12.67 -2.46 6.54
C SER A 83 -11.34 -1.74 6.60
N ILE A 84 -10.95 -1.30 7.80
CA ILE A 84 -9.58 -0.84 8.10
C ILE A 84 -8.92 -1.85 9.05
N PHE A 85 -7.75 -2.33 8.64
CA PHE A 85 -6.86 -3.15 9.46
C PHE A 85 -5.67 -2.32 9.94
N GLU A 86 -5.39 -2.36 11.24
CA GLU A 86 -4.20 -1.74 11.83
C GLU A 86 -3.07 -2.76 11.92
N VAL A 87 -2.08 -2.66 11.03
CA VAL A 87 -0.93 -3.56 10.95
C VAL A 87 0.28 -2.91 11.61
N ASP A 88 0.76 -3.50 12.69
CA ASP A 88 1.99 -3.06 13.37
C ASP A 88 3.23 -3.53 12.58
N GLY A 89 4.07 -2.59 12.16
CA GLY A 89 5.29 -2.88 11.39
C GLY A 89 6.36 -3.68 12.14
N ASN A 90 6.38 -3.64 13.47
CA ASN A 90 7.27 -4.44 14.31
C ASN A 90 6.81 -5.91 14.41
N VAL A 91 5.50 -6.14 14.38
CA VAL A 91 4.92 -7.49 14.46
C VAL A 91 4.88 -8.16 13.08
N SER A 92 4.41 -7.43 12.06
CA SER A 92 4.16 -7.96 10.71
C SER A 92 5.17 -7.44 9.69
N LYS A 93 6.47 -7.48 10.04
CA LYS A 93 7.59 -6.89 9.27
C LYS A 93 7.53 -7.19 7.78
N ILE A 94 7.46 -8.47 7.42
CA ILE A 94 7.47 -8.91 6.01
C ILE A 94 6.29 -8.34 5.21
N TYR A 95 5.09 -8.33 5.81
CA TYR A 95 3.91 -7.76 5.16
C TYR A 95 4.09 -6.26 4.93
N CYS A 96 4.55 -5.53 5.94
CA CYS A 96 4.76 -4.09 5.84
C CYS A 96 5.87 -3.71 4.87
N GLN A 97 6.97 -4.49 4.79
CA GLN A 97 8.01 -4.31 3.79
C GLN A 97 7.47 -4.53 2.37
N ASN A 98 6.69 -5.60 2.16
CA ASN A 98 6.04 -5.85 0.88
C ASN A 98 5.08 -4.73 0.49
N LEU A 99 4.30 -4.21 1.45
CA LEU A 99 3.41 -3.06 1.25
C LEU A 99 4.19 -1.80 0.88
N CYS A 100 5.32 -1.54 1.54
CA CYS A 100 6.18 -0.39 1.22
C CYS A 100 6.78 -0.50 -0.18
N LEU A 101 7.26 -1.68 -0.58
CA LEU A 101 7.78 -1.92 -1.93
C LEU A 101 6.69 -1.75 -2.99
N LEU A 102 5.47 -2.23 -2.72
CA LEU A 102 4.30 -2.01 -3.58
C LEU A 102 3.98 -0.51 -3.69
N ALA A 103 3.93 0.20 -2.57
CA ALA A 103 3.61 1.62 -2.52
C ALA A 103 4.62 2.48 -3.29
N LYS A 104 5.91 2.15 -3.21
CA LYS A 104 6.98 2.86 -3.92
C LYS A 104 6.81 2.85 -5.44
N LEU A 105 6.09 1.88 -6.01
CA LEU A 105 5.75 1.86 -7.43
C LEU A 105 4.83 3.00 -7.86
N PHE A 106 4.14 3.63 -6.90
CA PHE A 106 3.12 4.67 -7.14
C PHE A 106 3.36 5.94 -6.31
N LEU A 107 4.44 5.97 -5.51
CA LEU A 107 4.86 7.12 -4.72
C LEU A 107 6.30 7.48 -5.07
N ASP A 108 6.53 8.72 -5.50
CA ASP A 108 7.87 9.16 -5.90
C ASP A 108 8.83 9.20 -4.71
N HIS A 109 8.50 10.00 -3.69
CA HIS A 109 9.39 10.33 -2.58
C HIS A 109 9.36 9.37 -1.38
N LYS A 110 9.00 8.09 -1.57
CA LYS A 110 9.04 7.11 -0.48
C LYS A 110 10.47 6.59 -0.26
N THR A 111 11.06 6.95 0.88
CA THR A 111 12.46 6.61 1.21
C THR A 111 12.59 5.40 2.14
N LEU A 112 11.62 5.17 3.03
CA LEU A 112 11.64 4.07 4.00
C LEU A 112 10.77 2.90 3.52
N TYR A 113 11.41 1.76 3.24
CA TYR A 113 10.75 0.54 2.79
C TYR A 113 11.19 -0.75 3.52
N TYR A 114 12.36 -0.77 4.16
CA TYR A 114 12.81 -1.91 4.96
C TYR A 114 12.66 -1.68 6.48
N ASP A 115 12.91 -0.45 6.94
CA ASP A 115 12.74 -0.05 8.35
C ASP A 115 11.26 0.31 8.62
N VAL A 116 10.46 -0.71 8.91
CA VAL A 116 9.00 -0.60 9.06
C VAL A 116 8.54 -0.63 10.51
N GLU A 117 9.42 -1.05 11.42
CA GLU A 117 9.17 -1.20 12.86
C GLU A 117 8.63 0.06 13.55
N PRO A 118 9.10 1.28 13.20
CA PRO A 118 8.59 2.52 13.79
C PRO A 118 7.17 2.89 13.35
N PHE A 119 6.56 2.17 12.41
CA PHE A 119 5.31 2.57 11.77
C PHE A 119 4.13 1.63 12.09
N SER A 120 2.95 2.22 12.19
CA SER A 120 1.66 1.54 12.10
C SER A 120 1.06 1.78 10.70
N PHE A 121 0.49 0.75 10.10
CA PHE A 121 -0.09 0.79 8.76
C PHE A 121 -1.59 0.54 8.82
N TYR A 122 -2.38 1.48 8.31
CA TYR A 122 -3.84 1.39 8.28
C TYR A 122 -4.29 1.01 6.88
N CYS A 123 -4.57 -0.28 6.68
CA CYS A 123 -4.90 -0.86 5.38
C CYS A 123 -6.42 -0.82 5.16
N LEU A 124 -6.87 -0.07 4.16
CA LEU A 124 -8.25 -0.06 3.69
C LEU A 124 -8.47 -1.22 2.72
N THR A 125 -9.57 -1.94 2.92
CA THR A 125 -9.96 -3.08 2.10
C THR A 125 -11.43 -3.00 1.68
N ILE A 126 -11.72 -3.56 0.50
CA ILE A 126 -13.07 -3.95 0.09
C ILE A 126 -13.20 -5.44 0.30
N ASN A 127 -14.30 -5.87 0.88
CA ASN A 127 -14.52 -7.25 1.30
C ASN A 127 -15.56 -7.92 0.42
N ASP A 128 -15.28 -9.15 0.01
CA ASP A 128 -16.21 -10.04 -0.67
C ASP A 128 -16.17 -11.45 -0.03
N SER A 129 -16.77 -12.43 -0.69
CA SER A 129 -16.78 -13.83 -0.22
C SER A 129 -15.40 -14.51 -0.22
N LYS A 130 -14.44 -13.98 -0.98
CA LYS A 130 -13.07 -14.51 -1.09
C LYS A 130 -12.16 -13.90 -0.02
N GLY A 131 -12.36 -12.64 0.36
CA GLY A 131 -11.57 -12.02 1.41
C GLY A 131 -11.64 -10.50 1.46
N CYS A 132 -10.63 -9.91 2.09
CA CYS A 132 -10.45 -8.46 2.25
C CYS A 132 -9.36 -7.98 1.27
N HIS A 133 -9.76 -7.30 0.20
CA HIS A 133 -8.91 -6.89 -0.90
C HIS A 133 -8.34 -5.50 -0.65
N LEU A 134 -7.00 -5.36 -0.66
CA LEU A 134 -6.33 -4.08 -0.44
C LEU A 134 -6.75 -3.03 -1.48
N VAL A 135 -7.25 -1.91 -0.99
CA VAL A 135 -7.64 -0.74 -1.79
C VAL A 135 -6.60 0.37 -1.68
N GLY A 136 -6.07 0.56 -0.48
CA GLY A 136 -5.12 1.61 -0.18
C GLY A 136 -4.68 1.51 1.27
N TYR A 137 -3.76 2.37 1.66
CA TYR A 137 -3.33 2.46 3.05
C TYR A 137 -2.83 3.86 3.36
N PHE A 138 -2.69 4.15 4.66
CA PHE A 138 -1.73 5.15 5.11
C PHE A 138 -0.84 4.57 6.21
N SER A 139 0.39 5.06 6.32
CA SER A 139 1.29 4.75 7.44
C SER A 139 1.38 5.94 8.39
N LYS A 140 1.60 5.65 9.67
CA LYS A 140 1.79 6.63 10.73
C LYS A 140 2.97 6.20 11.59
N GLU A 141 3.90 7.10 11.84
CA GLU A 141 4.99 6.86 12.79
C GLU A 141 4.44 6.79 14.23
N LYS A 142 4.83 5.77 14.98
CA LYS A 142 4.36 5.53 16.35
C LYS A 142 4.79 6.64 17.32
N HIS A 143 5.96 7.22 17.08
CA HIS A 143 6.57 8.24 17.92
C HIS A 143 7.06 9.42 17.08
N CYS A 144 6.11 10.24 16.61
CA CYS A 144 6.43 11.42 15.79
C CYS A 144 6.53 12.69 16.66
N GLN A 145 7.70 13.32 16.71
CA GLN A 145 7.89 14.58 17.45
C GLN A 145 7.08 15.74 16.83
N GLN A 146 6.96 15.75 15.50
CA GLN A 146 6.24 16.73 14.71
C GLN A 146 4.71 16.50 14.71
N LYS A 147 4.23 15.40 15.35
CA LYS A 147 2.81 15.01 15.43
C LYS A 147 2.15 14.85 14.06
N TYR A 148 2.89 14.32 13.08
CA TYR A 148 2.28 13.94 11.81
C TYR A 148 1.33 12.76 12.02
N ASN A 149 0.11 12.87 11.50
CA ASN A 149 -0.88 11.80 11.59
C ASN A 149 -0.85 10.86 10.36
N VAL A 150 -0.11 11.25 9.31
CA VAL A 150 0.11 10.50 8.09
C VAL A 150 1.56 10.72 7.63
N SER A 151 2.30 9.63 7.41
CA SER A 151 3.65 9.65 6.82
C SER A 151 3.62 9.32 5.32
N CYS A 152 2.83 8.33 4.92
CA CYS A 152 2.57 8.02 3.52
C CYS A 152 1.10 7.65 3.38
N ILE A 153 0.48 8.00 2.26
CA ILE A 153 -0.88 7.61 1.91
C ILE A 153 -0.91 7.22 0.44
N MET A 154 -1.58 6.12 0.13
CA MET A 154 -1.71 5.63 -1.25
C MET A 154 -3.04 4.93 -1.44
N THR A 155 -3.72 5.24 -2.54
CA THR A 155 -4.81 4.43 -3.09
C THR A 155 -4.29 3.71 -4.33
N MET A 156 -4.51 2.39 -4.40
CA MET A 156 -4.09 1.57 -5.54
C MET A 156 -4.68 2.15 -6.85
N PRO A 157 -3.93 2.17 -7.97
CA PRO A 157 -4.36 2.85 -9.18
C PRO A 157 -5.76 2.48 -9.68
N GLN A 158 -6.13 1.20 -9.65
CA GLN A 158 -7.44 0.71 -10.08
C GLN A 158 -8.62 1.17 -9.21
N TYR A 159 -8.34 1.73 -8.03
CA TYR A 159 -9.34 2.25 -7.09
C TYR A 159 -9.28 3.78 -6.94
N GLN A 160 -8.44 4.47 -7.72
CA GLN A 160 -8.38 5.93 -7.66
C GLN A 160 -9.66 6.59 -8.16
N ARG A 161 -9.91 7.83 -7.73
CA ARG A 161 -11.09 8.65 -8.08
C ARG A 161 -12.45 8.05 -7.68
N GLN A 162 -12.46 7.09 -6.75
CA GLN A 162 -13.66 6.47 -6.19
C GLN A 162 -13.95 6.89 -4.73
N GLY A 163 -13.25 7.92 -4.22
CA GLY A 163 -13.44 8.45 -2.86
C GLY A 163 -12.59 7.79 -1.77
N TYR A 164 -11.89 6.69 -2.05
CA TYR A 164 -11.09 5.97 -1.05
C TYR A 164 -9.90 6.78 -0.48
N GLY A 165 -9.27 7.64 -1.29
CA GLY A 165 -8.22 8.54 -0.79
C GLY A 165 -8.76 9.49 0.28
N ARG A 166 -9.93 10.11 0.03
CA ARG A 166 -10.61 10.96 1.02
C ARG A 166 -11.03 10.17 2.26
N PHE A 167 -11.51 8.93 2.09
CA PHE A 167 -11.82 8.06 3.21
C PHE A 167 -10.60 7.82 4.11
N LEU A 168 -9.43 7.50 3.54
CA LEU A 168 -8.19 7.29 4.28
C LEU A 168 -7.75 8.55 5.03
N ILE A 169 -7.89 9.72 4.42
CA ILE A 169 -7.61 11.03 5.06
C ILE A 169 -8.57 11.27 6.23
N ASP A 170 -9.88 11.11 6.01
CA ASP A 170 -10.90 11.31 7.06
C ASP A 170 -10.67 10.37 8.24
N PHE A 171 -10.24 9.13 7.96
CA PHE A 171 -9.91 8.14 8.97
C PHE A 171 -8.66 8.52 9.77
N SER A 172 -7.61 9.06 9.15
CA SER A 172 -6.41 9.50 9.88
C SER A 172 -6.73 10.63 10.86
N TYR A 173 -7.59 11.58 10.47
CA TYR A 173 -8.09 12.61 11.39
C TYR A 173 -9.01 12.07 12.47
N LEU A 174 -9.81 11.03 12.17
CA LEU A 174 -10.61 10.35 13.19
C LEU A 174 -9.73 9.73 14.28
N LEU A 175 -8.62 9.10 13.89
CA LEU A 175 -7.63 8.58 14.85
C LEU A 175 -7.04 9.70 15.71
N SER A 176 -6.59 10.80 15.10
CA SER A 176 -6.06 11.96 15.84
C SER A 176 -7.06 12.50 16.87
N ARG A 177 -8.34 12.63 16.50
CA ARG A 177 -9.40 13.02 17.44
C ARG A 177 -9.56 12.04 18.60
N LYS A 178 -9.53 10.73 18.32
CA LYS A 178 -9.64 9.68 19.34
C LYS A 178 -8.44 9.68 20.30
N GLU A 179 -7.26 10.04 19.81
CA GLU A 179 -6.03 10.19 20.61
C GLU A 179 -5.95 11.52 21.38
N GLY A 180 -6.90 12.45 21.16
CA GLY A 180 -6.89 13.77 21.77
C GLY A 180 -5.76 14.67 21.24
N GLN A 181 -5.27 14.43 20.02
CA GLN A 181 -4.16 15.16 19.40
C GLN A 181 -4.61 15.89 18.13
N ALA A 182 -4.07 17.10 17.91
CA ALA A 182 -4.11 17.73 16.59
C ALA A 182 -3.05 17.06 15.69
N GLY A 183 -3.40 16.81 14.42
CA GLY A 183 -2.52 16.16 13.44
C GLY A 183 -2.57 16.84 12.08
N SER A 184 -1.46 16.78 11.36
CA SER A 184 -1.32 17.21 9.96
C SER A 184 -0.60 16.11 9.18
N PRO A 185 -0.82 15.95 7.86
CA PRO A 185 0.02 15.07 7.06
C PRO A 185 1.47 15.58 7.03
N GLU A 186 2.41 14.64 6.86
CA GLU A 186 3.82 14.92 6.58
C GLU A 186 3.98 15.68 5.26
N LYS A 187 4.98 16.56 5.19
CA LYS A 187 5.29 17.38 4.01
C LYS A 187 6.65 16.96 3.43
N PRO A 188 6.86 17.04 2.10
CA PRO A 188 5.90 17.52 1.09
C PRO A 188 4.82 16.48 0.75
N LEU A 189 3.62 16.97 0.44
CA LEU A 189 2.58 16.15 -0.19
C LEU A 189 2.92 15.93 -1.67
N SER A 190 2.51 14.80 -2.24
CA SER A 190 2.52 14.64 -3.70
C SER A 190 1.44 15.51 -4.34
N ASP A 191 1.53 15.76 -5.65
CA ASP A 191 0.51 16.55 -6.37
C ASP A 191 -0.91 15.96 -6.29
N LEU A 192 -1.02 14.67 -5.96
CA LEU A 192 -2.28 13.95 -5.75
C LEU A 192 -2.79 13.97 -4.30
N GLY A 193 -1.97 14.44 -3.35
CA GLY A 193 -2.18 14.36 -1.90
C GLY A 193 -2.84 15.58 -1.27
#